data_AF-A0A0T2MX86-F1
#
_entry.id   AF-A0A0T2MX86-F1
#
_cell.length_a   1.000
_cell.length_b   1.000
_cell.length_c   1.000
_cell.angle_alpha   90.00
_cell.angle_beta   90.00
_cell.angle_gamma   90.00
#
_symmetry.space_group_name_H-M   'P 1'
#
loop_
_entity.id
_entity.type
_entity.pdbx_description
1 polymer ?
#
loop_
_entity_poly.entity_id
_entity_poly.type
_entity_poly.pdbx_seq_one_letter_code
_entity_poly.pdbx_strand_id
1 'polypeptide(L)'
;MSQAFQFHHFPKPTLAQRDNLLDLARHLITRAYLLRRWDKLVFSKAERERAPLGPDAVVEGRKLPAMMPLGFGPLVGVPPRAGETWSQYGERAFAMPYGSALEAWVQDAAWTAIDPTPIGVGLRIAQALEFGIPSNWQNVRWNAQIQDYAYSHTNWEQLELTGWRDGPGRAEWEIEQPLMVAAAYGGRPT
;
A
#
# COMPACT_ATOMS: atom_id res chain seq x y z
N MET A 1 28.68 11.01 -6.36
CA MET A 1 28.17 11.83 -5.24
C MET A 1 26.82 11.25 -4.86
N SER A 2 26.70 10.64 -3.68
CA SER A 2 25.44 10.10 -3.18
C SER A 2 24.52 11.29 -2.88
N GLN A 3 23.42 11.42 -3.62
CA GLN A 3 22.37 12.39 -3.27
C GLN A 3 21.78 11.91 -1.96
N ALA A 4 21.95 12.69 -0.88
CA ALA A 4 21.28 12.38 0.37
C ALA A 4 19.77 12.34 0.09
N PHE A 5 19.14 11.17 0.23
CA PHE A 5 17.69 11.06 0.15
C PHE A 5 17.12 11.93 1.27
N GLN A 6 16.55 13.07 0.88
CA GLN A 6 15.74 13.85 1.80
C GLN A 6 14.43 13.08 1.98
N PHE A 7 14.06 12.77 3.20
CA PHE A 7 12.77 12.15 3.49
C PHE A 7 11.83 13.21 4.05
N HIS A 8 10.61 13.27 3.53
CA HIS A 8 9.54 14.05 4.14
C HIS A 8 9.08 13.38 5.43
N HIS A 9 9.04 14.18 6.49
CA HIS A 9 8.37 13.82 7.72
C HIS A 9 6.86 14.08 7.56
N PHE A 10 6.09 13.00 7.40
CA PHE A 10 4.65 13.04 7.67
C PHE A 10 4.44 13.10 9.19
N PRO A 11 3.27 13.56 9.68
CA PRO A 11 2.96 13.55 11.10
C PRO A 11 3.26 12.17 11.70
N LYS A 12 4.08 12.14 12.76
CA LYS A 12 4.50 10.87 13.36
C LYS A 12 3.26 10.14 13.89
N PRO A 13 2.96 8.91 13.43
CA PRO A 13 1.83 8.16 13.95
C PRO A 13 1.98 7.90 15.45
N THR A 14 0.87 7.86 16.16
CA THR A 14 0.84 7.25 17.51
C THR A 14 1.21 5.76 17.41
N LEU A 15 1.57 5.14 18.54
CA LEU A 15 1.87 3.69 18.57
C LEU A 15 0.72 2.86 17.98
N ALA A 16 -0.52 3.13 18.42
CA ALA A 16 -1.69 2.44 17.88
C ALA A 16 -1.86 2.63 16.36
N GLN A 17 -1.63 3.83 15.83
CA GLN A 17 -1.72 4.06 14.38
C GLN A 17 -0.59 3.38 13.61
N ARG A 18 0.62 3.31 14.20
CA ARG A 18 1.75 2.56 13.63
C ARG A 18 1.43 1.06 13.58
N ASP A 19 0.90 0.49 14.66
CA ASP A 19 0.55 -0.93 14.72
C ASP A 19 -0.55 -1.27 13.71
N ASN A 20 -1.60 -0.45 13.62
CA ASN A 20 -2.64 -0.59 12.62
C ASN A 20 -2.09 -0.58 11.18
N LEU A 21 -1.14 0.32 10.88
CA LEU A 21 -0.48 0.37 9.57
C LEU A 21 0.32 -0.91 9.28
N LEU A 22 1.03 -1.45 10.27
CA LEU A 22 1.77 -2.71 10.12
C LEU A 22 0.83 -3.91 9.92
N ASP A 23 -0.28 -3.98 10.65
CA ASP A 23 -1.27 -5.04 10.48
C ASP A 23 -1.95 -4.97 9.11
N LEU A 24 -2.26 -3.75 8.64
CA LEU A 24 -2.73 -3.53 7.27
C LEU A 24 -1.70 -4.01 6.24
N ALA A 25 -0.43 -3.63 6.40
CA ALA A 25 0.64 -4.03 5.49
C ALA A 25 0.83 -5.55 5.44
N ARG A 26 0.87 -6.22 6.61
CA ARG A 26 0.95 -7.68 6.72
C ARG A 26 -0.25 -8.35 6.04
N HIS A 27 -1.46 -7.83 6.24
CA HIS A 27 -2.66 -8.40 5.61
C HIS A 27 -2.61 -8.30 4.09
N LEU A 28 -2.22 -7.13 3.55
CA LEU A 28 -2.09 -6.93 2.10
C LEU A 28 -1.06 -7.89 1.49
N ILE A 29 0.07 -8.10 2.15
CA ILE A 29 1.13 -9.02 1.67
C ILE A 29 0.67 -10.47 1.79
N THR A 30 0.23 -10.91 2.98
CA THR A 30 -0.09 -12.32 3.24
C THR A 30 -1.34 -12.81 2.52
N ARG A 31 -2.26 -11.90 2.16
CA ARG A 31 -3.45 -12.22 1.37
C ARG A 31 -3.33 -11.80 -0.10
N ALA A 32 -2.17 -11.39 -0.59
CA ALA A 32 -1.98 -10.88 -1.95
C ALA A 32 -2.59 -11.81 -3.03
N TYR A 33 -2.37 -13.11 -2.94
CA TYR A 33 -2.96 -14.10 -3.85
C TYR A 33 -4.50 -14.08 -3.87
N LEU A 34 -5.13 -13.96 -2.69
CA LEU A 34 -6.60 -13.89 -2.57
C LEU A 34 -7.13 -12.56 -3.10
N LEU A 35 -6.42 -11.47 -2.79
CA LEU A 35 -6.74 -10.13 -3.23
C LEU A 35 -6.56 -9.95 -4.75
N ARG A 36 -5.72 -10.77 -5.41
CA ARG A 36 -5.59 -10.81 -6.87
C ARG A 36 -6.88 -11.19 -7.59
N ARG A 37 -7.76 -11.95 -6.92
CA ARG A 37 -9.06 -12.35 -7.47
C ARG A 37 -10.13 -11.27 -7.32
N TRP A 38 -9.85 -10.23 -6.55
CA TRP A 38 -10.69 -9.07 -6.38
C TRP A 38 -10.17 -8.03 -7.37
N ASP A 39 -11.04 -7.52 -8.24
CA ASP A 39 -10.65 -6.68 -9.38
C ASP A 39 -9.85 -5.43 -8.96
N LYS A 40 -8.53 -5.56 -8.84
CA LYS A 40 -7.50 -4.53 -8.62
C LYS A 40 -7.69 -3.65 -7.38
N LEU A 41 -6.58 -3.23 -6.78
CA LEU A 41 -6.60 -2.15 -5.80
C LEU A 41 -7.01 -0.84 -6.49
N VAL A 42 -7.87 -0.07 -5.82
CA VAL A 42 -8.28 1.26 -6.28
C VAL A 42 -7.31 2.29 -5.74
N PHE A 43 -6.65 3.00 -6.66
CA PHE A 43 -5.75 4.09 -6.33
C PHE A 43 -6.30 5.45 -6.79
N SER A 44 -7.43 5.48 -7.51
CA SER A 44 -8.00 6.74 -7.97
C SER A 44 -8.92 7.38 -6.92
N LYS A 45 -8.71 8.69 -6.69
CA LYS A 45 -9.59 9.52 -5.86
C LYS A 45 -11.06 9.39 -6.30
N ALA A 46 -11.30 9.43 -7.61
CA ALA A 46 -12.64 9.40 -8.18
C ALA A 46 -13.37 8.08 -7.90
N GLU A 47 -12.69 6.94 -7.98
CA GLU A 47 -13.29 5.64 -7.64
C GLU A 47 -13.51 5.50 -6.12
N ARG A 48 -12.62 6.05 -5.29
CA ARG A 48 -12.83 6.13 -3.84
C ARG A 48 -14.05 6.96 -3.47
N GLU A 49 -14.22 8.14 -4.07
CA GLU A 49 -15.37 9.01 -3.80
C GLU A 49 -16.68 8.43 -4.35
N ARG A 50 -16.58 7.60 -5.38
CA ARG A 50 -17.70 6.80 -5.91
C ARG A 50 -17.93 5.52 -5.12
N ALA A 51 -17.08 5.18 -4.15
CA ALA A 51 -17.28 4.00 -3.33
C ALA A 51 -18.63 4.17 -2.61
N PRO A 52 -19.61 3.29 -2.87
CA PRO A 52 -20.98 3.48 -2.41
C PRO A 52 -21.13 3.25 -0.90
N LEU A 53 -20.03 2.89 -0.21
CA LEU A 53 -20.01 2.41 1.16
C LEU A 53 -18.96 3.18 1.98
N GLY A 54 -19.38 3.64 3.16
CA GLY A 54 -18.48 4.08 4.21
C GLY A 54 -17.64 2.92 4.75
N PRO A 55 -16.59 3.22 5.53
CA PRO A 55 -15.75 2.19 6.13
C PRO A 55 -16.56 1.23 7.01
N ASP A 56 -17.63 1.70 7.66
CA ASP A 56 -18.53 0.93 8.52
C ASP A 56 -19.38 -0.13 7.80
N ALA A 57 -19.43 -0.09 6.47
CA ALA A 57 -20.09 -1.10 5.65
C ALA A 57 -19.15 -2.19 5.11
N VAL A 58 -17.85 -2.14 5.43
CA VAL A 58 -16.88 -3.17 5.09
C VAL A 58 -16.99 -4.35 6.06
N VAL A 59 -17.32 -5.53 5.52
CA VAL A 59 -17.44 -6.78 6.29
C VAL A 59 -16.79 -7.94 5.56
N GLU A 60 -16.16 -8.86 6.30
CA GLU A 60 -15.55 -10.06 5.74
C GLU A 60 -16.61 -10.94 5.04
N GLY A 61 -16.27 -11.52 3.89
CA GLY A 61 -17.16 -12.42 3.14
C GLY A 61 -18.16 -11.75 2.20
N ARG A 62 -18.34 -10.41 2.23
CA ARG A 62 -18.92 -9.71 1.09
C ARG A 62 -17.86 -9.55 0.01
N LYS A 63 -18.22 -9.87 -1.25
CA LYS A 63 -17.41 -9.47 -2.40
C LYS A 63 -17.43 -7.95 -2.45
N LEU A 64 -16.40 -7.32 -1.91
CA LEU A 64 -16.27 -5.88 -2.00
C LEU A 64 -15.69 -5.61 -3.40
N PRO A 65 -16.36 -4.78 -4.22
CA PRO A 65 -15.76 -4.32 -5.47
C PRO A 65 -14.44 -3.61 -5.15
N ALA A 66 -13.55 -3.52 -6.14
CA ALA A 66 -12.26 -2.83 -6.11
C ALA A 66 -12.12 -1.83 -4.94
N MET A 67 -11.21 -2.10 -4.01
CA MET A 67 -11.05 -1.33 -2.77
C MET A 67 -9.75 -0.55 -2.76
N MET A 68 -9.79 0.64 -2.17
CA MET A 68 -8.58 1.35 -1.80
C MET A 68 -7.83 0.59 -0.70
N PRO A 69 -6.49 0.67 -0.62
CA PRO A 69 -5.73 -0.01 0.42
C PRO A 69 -6.23 0.20 1.84
N LEU A 70 -6.61 1.43 2.21
CA LEU A 70 -7.17 1.73 3.53
C LEU A 70 -8.48 0.98 3.80
N GLY A 71 -9.20 0.59 2.75
CA GLY A 71 -10.45 -0.13 2.82
C GLY A 71 -10.31 -1.53 3.41
N PHE A 72 -9.09 -2.08 3.48
CA PHE A 72 -8.82 -3.33 4.17
C PHE A 72 -8.65 -3.16 5.69
N GLY A 73 -8.58 -1.92 6.19
CA GLY A 73 -8.46 -1.62 7.62
C GLY A 73 -9.48 -2.35 8.51
N PRO A 74 -10.78 -2.32 8.20
CA PRO A 74 -11.78 -3.04 8.98
C PRO A 74 -11.57 -4.57 8.98
N LEU A 75 -11.02 -5.13 7.90
CA LEU A 75 -10.73 -6.56 7.76
C LEU A 75 -9.51 -7.01 8.58
N VAL A 76 -8.69 -6.08 9.05
CA VAL A 76 -7.56 -6.36 9.96
C VAL A 76 -7.91 -6.05 11.42
N GLY A 77 -9.19 -5.89 11.74
CA GLY A 77 -9.63 -5.67 13.11
C GLY A 77 -9.53 -4.21 13.58
N VAL A 78 -9.44 -3.25 12.66
CA VAL A 78 -9.45 -1.82 12.97
C VAL A 78 -10.84 -1.26 12.67
N PRO A 79 -11.80 -1.31 13.60
CA PRO A 79 -13.18 -0.95 13.31
C PRO A 79 -13.31 0.56 13.06
N PRO A 80 -14.14 0.95 12.07
CA PRO A 80 -14.59 2.31 11.93
C PRO A 80 -15.62 2.67 13.00
N ARG A 81 -15.79 3.97 13.23
CA ARG A 81 -16.89 4.51 14.02
C ARG A 81 -18.15 4.63 13.15
N ALA A 82 -19.32 4.58 13.76
CA ALA A 82 -20.58 4.73 13.04
C ALA A 82 -20.65 6.08 12.31
N GLY A 83 -20.97 6.04 11.00
CA GLY A 83 -21.03 7.25 10.17
C GLY A 83 -19.67 7.93 9.90
N GLU A 84 -18.57 7.27 10.24
CA GLU A 84 -17.22 7.78 9.98
C GLU A 84 -16.94 7.82 8.48
N THR A 85 -16.46 8.94 7.97
CA THR A 85 -16.02 9.03 6.57
C THR A 85 -14.66 8.36 6.38
N TRP A 86 -14.31 8.01 5.13
CA TRP A 86 -12.98 7.48 4.81
C TRP A 86 -11.83 8.41 5.23
N SER A 87 -12.02 9.74 5.15
CA SER A 87 -11.03 10.71 5.61
C SER A 87 -10.83 10.66 7.11
N GLN A 88 -11.93 10.67 7.88
CA GLN A 88 -11.88 10.60 9.35
C GLN A 88 -11.28 9.27 9.81
N TYR A 89 -11.67 8.17 9.16
CA TYR A 89 -11.13 6.85 9.44
C TYR A 89 -9.64 6.77 9.16
N GLY A 90 -9.18 7.26 7.99
CA GLY A 90 -7.76 7.25 7.63
C GLY A 90 -6.88 8.08 8.57
N GLU A 91 -7.34 9.28 8.92
CA GLU A 91 -6.64 10.14 9.88
C GLU A 91 -6.58 9.50 11.28
N ARG A 92 -7.72 9.07 11.81
CA ARG A 92 -7.80 8.49 13.17
C ARG A 92 -7.02 7.18 13.26
N ALA A 93 -7.29 6.25 12.37
CA ALA A 93 -6.83 4.87 12.50
C ALA A 93 -5.40 4.66 11.96
N PHE A 94 -4.97 5.45 10.98
CA PHE A 94 -3.74 5.21 10.23
C PHE A 94 -2.83 6.43 10.10
N ALA A 95 -3.11 7.54 10.81
CA ALA A 95 -2.38 8.81 10.66
C ALA A 95 -2.27 9.27 9.20
N MET A 96 -3.29 8.94 8.39
CA MET A 96 -3.31 9.13 6.95
C MET A 96 -4.45 10.09 6.58
N PRO A 97 -4.37 11.38 6.98
CA PRO A 97 -5.37 12.34 6.59
C PRO A 97 -5.35 12.52 5.07
N TYR A 98 -6.51 12.89 4.54
CA TYR A 98 -6.70 13.11 3.12
C TYR A 98 -5.69 14.14 2.58
N GLY A 99 -5.02 13.83 1.46
CA GLY A 99 -4.02 14.71 0.84
C GLY A 99 -2.67 14.75 1.55
N SER A 100 -2.47 13.92 2.57
CA SER A 100 -1.16 13.79 3.22
C SER A 100 -0.15 13.09 2.32
N ALA A 101 1.14 13.35 2.58
CA ALA A 101 2.22 12.63 1.91
C ALA A 101 2.09 11.11 2.09
N LEU A 102 1.68 10.65 3.29
CA LEU A 102 1.48 9.23 3.56
C LEU A 102 0.33 8.65 2.74
N GLU A 103 -0.78 9.38 2.62
CA GLU A 103 -1.91 8.96 1.80
C GLU A 103 -1.51 8.81 0.34
N ALA A 104 -0.82 9.80 -0.21
CA ALA A 104 -0.37 9.75 -1.59
C ALA A 104 0.71 8.67 -1.81
N TRP A 105 1.67 8.53 -0.89
CA TRP A 105 2.68 7.48 -0.96
C TRP A 105 2.08 6.07 -0.99
N VAL A 106 0.98 5.84 -0.28
CA VAL A 106 0.36 4.51 -0.18
C VAL A 106 -0.70 4.28 -1.28
N GLN A 107 -1.46 5.32 -1.63
CA GLN A 107 -2.73 5.19 -2.36
C GLN A 107 -2.85 6.07 -3.61
N ASP A 108 -1.82 6.81 -4.03
CA ASP A 108 -1.89 7.64 -5.24
C ASP A 108 -2.04 6.81 -6.53
N ALA A 109 -2.84 7.31 -7.47
CA ALA A 109 -3.09 6.68 -8.76
C ALA A 109 -1.83 6.42 -9.58
N ALA A 110 -0.76 7.19 -9.39
CA ALA A 110 0.54 7.00 -10.03
C ALA A 110 1.12 5.60 -9.78
N TRP A 111 0.83 4.98 -8.63
CA TRP A 111 1.24 3.61 -8.33
C TRP A 111 0.62 2.58 -9.25
N THR A 112 -0.52 2.89 -9.87
CA THR A 112 -1.19 1.98 -10.82
C THR A 112 -0.29 1.61 -11.99
N ALA A 113 0.60 2.53 -12.41
CA ALA A 113 1.51 2.34 -13.53
C ALA A 113 2.86 1.71 -13.12
N ILE A 114 3.14 1.57 -11.82
CA ILE A 114 4.46 1.17 -11.30
C ILE A 114 4.36 -0.13 -10.51
N ASP A 115 3.53 -0.12 -9.48
CA ASP A 115 3.36 -1.24 -8.57
C ASP A 115 1.98 -1.15 -7.86
N PRO A 116 0.91 -1.54 -8.57
CA PRO A 116 -0.44 -1.59 -8.03
C PRO A 116 -0.69 -2.78 -7.09
N THR A 117 0.35 -3.55 -6.74
CA THR A 117 0.15 -4.83 -6.04
C THR A 117 -0.14 -4.62 -4.56
N PRO A 118 -0.93 -5.50 -3.92
CA PRO A 118 -1.06 -5.51 -2.46
C PRO A 118 0.28 -5.63 -1.74
N ILE A 119 1.21 -6.44 -2.30
CA ILE A 119 2.56 -6.58 -1.76
C ILE A 119 3.28 -5.24 -1.78
N GLY A 120 3.29 -4.57 -2.92
CA GLY A 120 3.87 -3.25 -3.12
C GLY A 120 3.35 -2.22 -2.15
N VAL A 121 2.03 -2.18 -1.94
CA VAL A 121 1.41 -1.29 -0.96
C VAL A 121 1.89 -1.59 0.46
N GLY A 122 1.91 -2.86 0.87
CA GLY A 122 2.37 -3.26 2.20
C GLY A 122 3.82 -2.83 2.45
N LEU A 123 4.70 -3.01 1.46
CA LEU A 123 6.11 -2.61 1.56
C LEU A 123 6.30 -1.09 1.56
N ARG A 124 5.46 -0.34 0.83
CA ARG A 124 5.45 1.14 0.89
C ARG A 124 5.07 1.65 2.28
N ILE A 125 4.12 1.00 2.95
CA ILE A 125 3.75 1.32 4.32
C ILE A 125 4.94 1.09 5.26
N ALA A 126 5.60 -0.07 5.18
CA ALA A 126 6.79 -0.38 5.98
C ALA A 126 7.91 0.64 5.76
N GLN A 127 8.22 0.93 4.49
CA GLN A 127 9.22 1.93 4.10
C GLN A 127 8.94 3.30 4.73
N ALA A 128 7.69 3.78 4.65
CA ALA A 128 7.32 5.07 5.21
C ALA A 128 7.48 5.09 6.73
N LEU A 129 7.13 4.01 7.42
CA LEU A 129 7.23 3.90 8.88
C LEU A 129 8.67 3.84 9.40
N GLU A 130 9.59 3.27 8.61
CA GLU A 130 10.99 3.07 9.01
C GLU A 130 11.89 4.23 8.57
N PHE A 131 11.80 4.61 7.30
CA PHE A 131 12.73 5.57 6.69
C PHE A 131 12.08 6.92 6.38
N GLY A 132 10.75 7.01 6.44
CA GLY A 132 10.01 8.16 5.96
C GLY A 132 9.68 8.05 4.46
N ILE A 133 9.08 9.11 3.93
CA ILE A 133 8.64 9.15 2.52
C ILE A 133 9.69 9.91 1.71
N PRO A 134 10.22 9.37 0.60
CA PRO A 134 11.21 10.09 -0.20
C PRO A 134 10.70 11.48 -0.62
N SER A 135 11.52 12.53 -0.53
CA SER A 135 11.06 13.91 -0.79
C SER A 135 10.58 14.13 -2.23
N ASN A 136 11.08 13.31 -3.14
CA ASN A 136 10.70 13.27 -4.54
C ASN A 136 9.55 12.29 -4.83
N TRP A 137 8.77 11.86 -3.83
CA TRP A 137 7.68 10.90 -4.01
C TRP A 137 6.64 11.37 -5.05
N GLN A 138 6.47 12.67 -5.27
CA GLN A 138 5.59 13.20 -6.32
C GLN A 138 6.07 12.82 -7.73
N ASN A 139 7.36 12.52 -7.88
CA ASN A 139 7.98 12.04 -9.10
C ASN A 139 7.94 10.51 -9.21
N VAL A 140 7.13 9.80 -8.40
CA VAL A 140 6.95 8.34 -8.45
C VAL A 140 6.85 7.83 -9.89
N ARG A 141 6.09 8.53 -10.75
CA ARG A 141 5.90 8.20 -12.17
C ARG A 141 7.15 8.31 -13.07
N TRP A 142 8.24 8.92 -12.61
CA TRP A 142 9.47 9.15 -13.38
C TRP A 142 10.73 8.49 -12.80
N ASN A 143 10.67 7.86 -11.62
CA ASN A 143 11.88 7.41 -10.94
C ASN A 143 11.86 5.91 -10.62
N ALA A 144 12.62 5.13 -11.40
CA ALA A 144 12.81 3.70 -11.20
C ALA A 144 13.48 3.35 -9.86
N GLN A 145 14.21 4.30 -9.24
CA GLN A 145 14.89 4.12 -7.95
C GLN A 145 13.94 3.98 -6.76
N ILE A 146 12.64 4.22 -6.96
CA ILE A 146 11.65 4.12 -5.90
C ILE A 146 11.36 2.67 -5.51
N GLN A 147 11.78 1.68 -6.29
CA GLN A 147 11.52 0.26 -6.01
C GLN A 147 12.49 -0.38 -4.98
N ASP A 148 13.49 0.35 -4.47
CA ASP A 148 14.44 -0.20 -3.49
C ASP A 148 13.76 -0.66 -2.18
N TYR A 149 12.56 -0.15 -1.87
CA TYR A 149 11.78 -0.61 -0.71
C TYR A 149 11.48 -2.11 -0.75
N ALA A 150 11.38 -2.72 -1.94
CA ALA A 150 11.06 -4.13 -2.05
C ALA A 150 12.23 -5.04 -1.68
N TYR A 151 13.45 -4.54 -1.85
CA TYR A 151 14.69 -5.28 -1.57
C TYR A 151 15.21 -5.03 -0.14
N SER A 152 14.71 -3.99 0.53
CA SER A 152 15.08 -3.62 1.90
C SER A 152 14.77 -4.74 2.90
N HIS A 153 15.81 -5.37 3.46
CA HIS A 153 15.66 -6.40 4.49
C HIS A 153 14.92 -5.86 5.72
N THR A 154 15.20 -4.62 6.11
CA THR A 154 14.57 -3.95 7.24
C THR A 154 13.05 -3.84 7.11
N ASN A 155 12.52 -3.59 5.90
CA ASN A 155 11.07 -3.56 5.69
C ASN A 155 10.44 -4.92 5.98
N TRP A 156 11.09 -6.01 5.55
CA TRP A 156 10.61 -7.37 5.77
C TRP A 156 10.74 -7.81 7.24
N GLU A 157 11.81 -7.38 7.93
CA GLU A 157 11.97 -7.58 9.37
C GLU A 157 10.90 -6.86 10.18
N GLN A 158 10.62 -5.60 9.86
CA GLN A 158 9.58 -4.80 10.52
C GLN A 158 8.20 -5.45 10.39
N LEU A 159 7.95 -6.11 9.25
CA LEU A 159 6.71 -6.84 9.01
C LEU A 159 6.69 -8.23 9.65
N GLU A 160 7.82 -8.72 10.18
CA GLU A 160 8.02 -10.09 10.66
C GLU A 160 7.79 -11.14 9.56
N LEU A 161 8.16 -10.80 8.32
CA LEU A 161 7.90 -11.59 7.11
C LEU A 161 9.17 -12.03 6.37
N THR A 162 10.33 -12.05 7.03
CA THR A 162 11.59 -12.50 6.42
C THR A 162 11.50 -13.94 5.88
N GLY A 163 10.90 -14.86 6.63
CA GLY A 163 10.66 -16.24 6.18
C GLY A 163 9.64 -16.36 5.03
N TRP A 164 8.73 -15.39 4.87
CA TRP A 164 7.81 -15.32 3.73
C TRP A 164 8.55 -14.86 2.47
N ARG A 165 9.39 -13.82 2.59
CA ARG A 165 10.27 -13.31 1.52
C ARG A 165 11.21 -14.39 0.99
N ASP A 166 11.80 -15.20 1.86
CA ASP A 166 12.78 -16.22 1.46
C ASP A 166 12.12 -17.57 1.07
N GLY A 167 10.79 -17.66 1.19
CA GLY A 167 9.99 -18.86 0.92
C GLY A 167 8.92 -18.63 -0.16
N PRO A 168 7.63 -18.98 0.09
CA PRO A 168 6.57 -18.93 -0.93
C PRO A 168 6.31 -17.52 -1.48
N GLY A 169 6.55 -16.50 -0.66
CA GLY A 169 6.41 -15.10 -1.07
C GLY A 169 7.42 -14.64 -2.10
N ARG A 170 8.61 -15.27 -2.16
CA ARG A 170 9.60 -14.98 -3.20
C ARG A 170 9.07 -15.32 -4.58
N ALA A 171 8.51 -16.52 -4.73
CA ALA A 171 7.98 -17.00 -6.00
C ALA A 171 6.75 -16.18 -6.43
N GLU A 172 5.88 -15.82 -5.49
CA GLU A 172 4.74 -14.93 -5.77
C GLU A 172 5.21 -13.55 -6.25
N TRP A 173 6.19 -12.95 -5.56
CA TRP A 173 6.76 -11.65 -5.94
C TRP A 173 7.56 -11.70 -7.27
N GLU A 174 8.35 -12.74 -7.50
CA GLU A 174 9.10 -12.97 -8.76
C GLU A 174 8.18 -13.31 -9.94
N ILE A 175 6.94 -13.75 -9.72
CA ILE A 175 5.91 -13.87 -10.75
C ILE A 175 5.24 -12.50 -11.02
N GLU A 176 5.07 -11.67 -9.98
CA GLU A 176 4.45 -10.35 -10.11
C GLU A 176 5.37 -9.31 -10.77
N GLN A 177 6.69 -9.41 -10.64
CA GLN A 177 7.66 -8.47 -11.26
C GLN A 177 7.71 -8.53 -12.81
N PRO A 178 7.88 -9.69 -13.49
CA PRO A 178 8.17 -9.75 -14.92
C PRO A 178 6.94 -9.60 -15.82
N LEU A 179 5.75 -9.98 -15.34
CA LEU A 179 4.49 -9.80 -16.09
C LEU A 179 4.08 -8.31 -16.18
N MET A 180 4.69 -7.42 -15.40
CA MET A 180 4.28 -6.02 -15.26
C MET A 180 5.25 -5.03 -15.91
N VAL A 181 6.55 -5.34 -16.00
CA VAL A 181 7.49 -4.54 -16.83
C VAL A 181 7.13 -4.66 -18.32
N ALA A 182 6.67 -5.82 -18.78
CA ALA A 182 6.24 -6.01 -20.18
C ALA A 182 4.92 -5.27 -20.51
N ALA A 183 3.99 -5.18 -19.56
CA ALA A 183 2.70 -4.49 -19.76
C ALA A 183 2.81 -2.96 -19.67
N ALA A 184 3.73 -2.44 -18.87
CA ALA A 184 3.99 -0.99 -18.76
C ALA A 184 4.78 -0.41 -19.94
N TYR A 185 5.54 -1.23 -20.68
CA TYR A 185 6.42 -0.80 -21.77
C TYR A 185 6.04 -1.30 -23.18
N GLY A 186 4.85 -1.88 -23.39
CA GLY A 186 4.33 -2.15 -24.74
C GLY A 186 5.23 -3.04 -25.62
N GLY A 187 6.13 -3.82 -25.03
CA GLY A 187 6.99 -4.75 -25.77
C GLY A 187 6.32 -6.11 -25.86
N ARG A 188 5.80 -6.47 -27.04
CA ARG A 188 5.48 -7.88 -27.32
C ARG A 188 6.77 -8.70 -27.23
N PRO A 189 6.78 -9.86 -26.57
CA PRO A 189 7.89 -10.80 -26.71
C PRO A 189 7.86 -11.33 -28.14
N THR A 190 8.98 -11.14 -28.85
CA THR A 190 9.32 -11.87 -30.08
C THR A 190 9.86 -13.24 -29.74
#